data_AF-A0A7Y4ZB92-F1
#
_entry.id   AF-A0A7Y4ZB92-F1
#
_cell.length_a   1.000
_cell.length_b   1.000
_cell.length_c   1.000
_cell.angle_alpha   90.00
_cell.angle_beta   90.00
_cell.angle_gamma   90.00
#
_symmetry.space_group_name_H-M   'P 1'
#
loop_
_entity.id
_entity.type
_entity.pdbx_description
1 polymer ?
#
loop_
_entity_poly.entity_id
_entity_poly.type
_entity_poly.pdbx_seq_one_letter_code
_entity_poly.pdbx_strand_id
1 'polypeptide(L)'
;MIKVSGVLHIKVISGRNGDFRVGRLVADIGEFAVKDAELDQYEEGRYEGEFGISQISPSYYSTGGRLVVEVRARLGMIDLASVNDPEPTLSGLEQDPLDEPPAAVAPQEVVAVTKDEGIAALETETDAELFGLLWPLASPLKLDPTVDRNVFRKQRDRLKALGYTFEPIGQQWLKG
;
A
#
# COMPACT_ATOMS: atom_id res chain seq x y z
N MET A 1 21.98 5.27 -9.48
CA MET A 1 21.21 4.57 -8.44
C MET A 1 22.08 4.50 -7.21
N ILE A 2 21.55 4.92 -6.06
CA ILE A 2 22.26 4.95 -4.77
C ILE A 2 21.58 3.93 -3.87
N LYS A 3 22.34 3.00 -3.29
CA LYS A 3 21.83 2.03 -2.32
C LYS A 3 21.90 2.64 -0.93
N VAL A 4 20.80 2.58 -0.20
CA VAL A 4 20.72 3.08 1.17
C VAL A 4 20.02 2.03 2.04
N SER A 5 20.63 1.69 3.16
CA SER A 5 19.94 0.95 4.22
C SER A 5 19.02 1.91 4.97
N GLY A 6 17.84 1.42 5.35
CA GLY A 6 16.93 2.25 6.13
C GLY A 6 15.63 1.57 6.48
N VAL A 7 14.68 2.40 6.90
CA VAL A 7 13.33 1.99 7.25
C VAL A 7 12.34 2.75 6.38
N LEU A 8 11.52 2.01 5.64
CA LEU A 8 10.41 2.52 4.86
C LEU A 8 9.12 2.37 5.65
N HIS A 9 8.56 3.50 6.09
CA HIS A 9 7.24 3.55 6.70
C HIS A 9 6.19 3.76 5.62
N ILE A 10 5.34 2.77 5.39
CA ILE A 10 4.24 2.87 4.43
C ILE A 10 2.97 3.24 5.18
N LYS A 11 2.26 4.26 4.70
CA LYS A 11 0.97 4.72 5.23
C LYS A 11 -0.06 4.82 4.12
N VAL A 12 -1.31 4.52 4.43
CA VAL A 12 -2.44 4.72 3.51
C VAL A 12 -2.96 6.14 3.68
N ILE A 13 -3.04 6.90 2.58
CA ILE A 13 -3.68 8.21 2.54
C ILE A 13 -4.89 8.14 1.62
N SER A 14 -6.06 8.52 2.13
CA SER A 14 -7.25 8.67 1.29
C SER A 14 -7.21 9.99 0.54
N GLY A 15 -7.36 9.92 -0.79
CA GLY A 15 -7.38 11.08 -1.67
C GLY A 15 -8.69 11.20 -2.44
N ARG A 16 -8.81 12.28 -3.21
CA ARG A 16 -9.95 12.51 -4.12
C ARG A 16 -10.12 11.40 -5.17
N ASN A 17 -9.04 10.71 -5.52
CA ASN A 17 -9.00 9.58 -6.45
C ASN A 17 -8.86 8.22 -5.71
N GLY A 18 -9.32 8.14 -4.46
CA GLY A 18 -9.24 6.95 -3.60
C GLY A 18 -7.94 6.82 -2.80
N ASP A 19 -7.85 5.73 -2.05
CA ASP A 19 -6.74 5.43 -1.10
C ASP A 19 -5.41 5.09 -1.78
N PHE A 20 -4.39 5.92 -1.58
CA PHE A 20 -3.06 5.71 -2.13
C PHE A 20 -2.04 5.52 -1.01
N ARG A 21 -1.08 4.62 -1.23
CA ARG A 21 -0.01 4.39 -0.25
C ARG A 21 1.15 5.34 -0.48
N VAL A 22 1.64 5.94 0.59
CA VAL A 22 2.87 6.73 0.57
C VAL A 22 3.88 6.13 1.53
N GLY A 23 5.14 6.19 1.14
CA GLY A 23 6.27 5.74 1.93
C GLY A 23 7.02 6.95 2.47
N ARG A 24 7.54 6.84 3.69
CA ARG A 24 8.59 7.71 4.21
C ARG A 24 9.81 6.84 4.44
N LEU A 25 10.85 7.05 3.65
CA LEU A 25 12.12 6.35 3.79
C LEU A 25 13.02 7.16 4.71
N VAL A 26 13.41 6.56 5.83
CA VAL A 26 14.39 7.09 6.77
C VAL A 26 15.69 6.32 6.57
N ALA A 27 16.73 6.99 6.08
CA ALA A 27 18.05 6.42 5.84
C ALA A 27 19.14 7.33 6.42
N ASP A 28 20.38 6.84 6.50
CA ASP A 28 21.52 7.63 7.02
C ASP A 28 21.79 8.91 6.23
N ILE A 29 21.47 8.91 4.94
CA ILE A 29 21.62 10.08 4.05
C ILE A 29 20.49 11.10 4.19
N GLY A 30 19.44 10.77 4.95
CA GLY A 30 18.32 11.66 5.24
C GLY A 30 16.95 10.99 5.09
N GLU A 31 15.91 11.81 5.17
CA GLU A 31 14.52 11.39 5.02
C GLU A 31 13.97 11.75 3.64
N PHE A 32 13.31 10.79 3.00
CA PHE A 32 12.73 10.96 1.68
C PHE A 32 11.26 10.56 1.66
N ALA A 33 10.42 11.40 1.04
CA ALA A 33 9.06 11.03 0.69
C ALA A 33 9.10 10.11 -0.54
N VAL A 34 8.49 8.93 -0.44
CA VAL A 34 8.37 7.96 -1.52
C VAL A 34 6.90 7.88 -1.91
N LYS A 35 6.57 8.16 -3.16
CA LYS A 35 5.18 8.11 -3.67
C LYS A 35 5.10 7.25 -4.93
N ASP A 36 5.83 6.13 -4.94
CA ASP A 36 5.88 5.18 -6.06
C ASP A 36 4.61 4.33 -6.12
N ALA A 37 4.25 3.86 -7.33
CA ALA A 37 3.09 3.00 -7.53
C ALA A 37 3.29 1.61 -6.89
N GLU A 38 4.53 1.11 -6.84
CA GLU A 38 4.88 -0.17 -6.19
C GLU A 38 4.41 -0.25 -4.75
N LEU A 39 4.44 0.89 -4.03
CA LEU A 39 3.99 0.98 -2.64
C LEU A 39 2.52 0.61 -2.46
N ASP A 40 1.70 0.72 -3.51
CA ASP A 40 0.28 0.37 -3.45
C ASP A 40 0.03 -1.14 -3.34
N GLN A 41 1.05 -1.99 -3.52
CA GLN A 41 0.97 -3.44 -3.28
C GLN A 41 1.25 -3.81 -1.82
N TYR A 42 2.06 -3.01 -1.13
CA TYR A 42 2.46 -3.26 0.25
C TYR A 42 1.34 -2.93 1.23
N GLU A 43 1.43 -3.44 2.43
CA GLU A 43 0.50 -3.10 3.51
C GLU A 43 1.00 -1.87 4.28
N GLU A 44 0.13 -1.29 5.10
CA GLU A 44 0.58 -0.25 6.03
C GLU A 44 1.48 -0.90 7.09
N GLY A 45 2.67 -0.36 7.27
CA GLY A 45 3.65 -1.02 8.13
C GLY A 45 5.05 -0.44 8.03
N ARG A 46 5.96 -1.10 8.76
CA ARG A 46 7.37 -0.73 8.83
C ARG A 46 8.19 -1.80 8.09
N TYR A 47 8.88 -1.36 7.06
CA TYR A 47 9.67 -2.22 6.20
C TYR A 47 11.15 -1.86 6.33
N GLU A 48 11.96 -2.78 6.84
CA GLU A 48 13.41 -2.58 6.99
C GLU A 48 14.16 -3.31 5.89
N GLY A 49 15.14 -2.63 5.28
CA GLY A 49 15.88 -3.21 4.17
C GLY A 49 16.84 -2.25 3.48
N GLU A 50 17.34 -2.69 2.34
CA GLU A 50 18.15 -1.91 1.41
C GLU A 50 17.28 -1.36 0.28
N PHE A 51 17.32 -0.04 0.10
CA PHE A 51 16.53 0.68 -0.89
C PHE A 51 17.47 1.29 -1.94
N GLY A 52 17.23 0.99 -3.21
CA GLY A 52 17.93 1.59 -4.33
C GLY A 52 17.22 2.86 -4.79
N ILE A 53 17.69 4.03 -4.37
CA ILE A 53 17.19 5.32 -4.84
C ILE A 53 17.68 5.56 -6.26
N SER A 54 16.75 5.60 -7.21
CA SER A 54 17.05 5.86 -8.63
C SER A 54 17.23 7.36 -8.90
N GLN A 55 16.41 8.20 -8.28
CA GLN A 55 16.38 9.64 -8.45
C GLN A 55 15.89 10.32 -7.18
N ILE A 56 16.51 11.44 -6.82
CA ILE A 56 16.04 12.35 -5.77
C ILE A 56 15.63 13.64 -6.47
N SER A 57 14.41 14.11 -6.23
CA SER A 57 13.90 15.36 -6.80
C SER A 57 13.06 16.13 -5.79
N PRO A 58 13.16 17.46 -5.75
CA PRO A 58 12.24 18.26 -4.97
C PRO A 58 10.86 18.24 -5.63
N SER A 59 9.83 18.05 -4.82
CA SER A 59 8.43 18.25 -5.22
C SER A 59 7.88 19.42 -4.45
N TYR A 60 7.12 20.29 -5.11
CA TYR A 60 6.52 21.44 -4.46
C TYR A 60 5.02 21.50 -4.75
N TYR A 61 4.27 21.92 -3.74
CA TYR A 61 2.86 22.26 -3.91
C TYR A 61 2.53 23.48 -3.07
N SER A 62 1.58 24.28 -3.56
CA SER A 62 1.08 25.46 -2.87
C SER A 62 -0.28 25.15 -2.25
N THR A 63 -0.43 25.42 -0.95
CA THR A 63 -1.71 25.31 -0.25
C THR A 63 -1.89 26.47 0.71
N GLY A 64 -3.03 27.17 0.64
CA GLY A 64 -3.34 28.29 1.53
C GLY A 64 -2.26 29.39 1.57
N GLY A 65 -1.63 29.71 0.43
CA GLY A 65 -0.56 30.71 0.35
C GLY A 65 0.82 30.25 0.87
N ARG A 66 0.98 28.98 1.27
CA ARG A 66 2.26 28.38 1.67
C ARG A 66 2.82 27.53 0.53
N LEU A 67 4.11 27.68 0.22
CA LEU A 67 4.85 26.77 -0.65
C LEU A 67 5.48 25.67 0.21
N VAL A 68 5.03 24.43 0.05
CA VAL A 68 5.62 23.27 0.70
C VAL A 68 6.57 22.62 -0.29
N VAL A 69 7.82 22.40 0.13
CA VAL A 69 8.83 21.66 -0.65
C VAL A 69 9.11 20.35 0.08
N GLU A 70 8.86 19.24 -0.59
CA GLU A 70 9.13 17.89 -0.12
C GLU A 70 10.31 17.30 -0.90
N VAL A 71 11.25 16.64 -0.22
CA VAL A 71 12.31 15.88 -0.88
C VAL A 71 11.75 14.51 -1.25
N ARG A 72 11.56 14.25 -2.54
CA ARG A 72 11.01 13.00 -3.04
C ARG A 72 12.12 12.10 -3.55
N ALA A 73 12.08 10.82 -3.17
CA ALA A 73 12.90 9.78 -3.76
C ALA A 73 12.04 8.87 -4.63
N ARG A 74 12.57 8.47 -5.78
CA ARG A 74 12.03 7.40 -6.62
C ARG A 74 12.81 6.13 -6.34
N LEU A 75 12.15 5.11 -5.82
CA LEU A 75 12.78 3.81 -5.60
C LEU A 75 12.88 3.07 -6.95
N GLY A 76 14.04 2.47 -7.20
CA GLY A 76 14.25 1.55 -8.33
C GLY A 76 14.56 0.13 -7.88
N MET A 77 14.85 -0.07 -6.59
CA MET A 77 15.04 -1.38 -5.98
C MET A 77 14.55 -1.31 -4.53
N ILE A 78 13.84 -2.34 -4.09
CA ILE A 78 13.41 -2.53 -2.70
C ILE A 78 13.85 -3.93 -2.31
N ASP A 79 14.84 -4.04 -1.43
CA ASP A 79 15.33 -5.32 -0.91
C ASP A 79 14.98 -5.38 0.57
N LEU A 80 13.91 -6.10 0.91
CA LEU A 80 13.41 -6.16 2.28
C LEU A 80 14.15 -7.26 3.05
N ALA A 81 14.81 -6.87 4.13
CA ALA A 81 15.47 -7.80 5.05
C ALA A 81 14.48 -8.32 6.11
N SER A 82 13.53 -7.49 6.54
CA SER A 82 12.49 -7.88 7.49
C SER A 82 11.19 -7.08 7.26
N VAL A 83 10.06 -7.79 7.32
CA VAL A 83 8.73 -7.18 7.35
C VAL A 83 8.26 -7.26 8.78
N ASN A 84 8.25 -6.11 9.46
CA ASN A 84 7.74 -6.05 10.81
C ASN A 84 6.30 -5.54 10.74
N ASP A 85 5.37 -6.29 11.31
CA ASP A 85 4.01 -5.79 11.58
C ASP A 85 4.10 -4.45 12.32
N PRO A 86 3.13 -3.53 12.13
CA PRO A 86 3.12 -2.29 12.88
C PRO A 86 3.11 -2.63 14.37
N GLU A 87 4.19 -2.27 15.08
CA GLU A 87 4.16 -2.22 16.54
C GLU A 87 2.92 -1.40 16.92
N PRO A 88 2.03 -1.91 17.79
CA PRO A 88 0.92 -1.13 18.28
C PRO A 88 1.52 0.13 18.88
N THR A 89 1.12 1.29 18.37
CA THR A 89 1.50 2.56 18.95
C THR A 89 1.13 2.48 20.44
N LEU A 90 2.14 2.50 21.31
CA LEU A 90 1.98 2.84 22.72
C LEU A 90 1.56 4.32 22.78
N SER A 91 0.30 4.55 22.36
CA SER A 91 -0.37 5.83 22.46
C SER A 91 -0.83 5.94 23.90
N GLY A 92 -0.04 6.67 24.70
CA GLY A 92 -0.53 7.41 25.85
C GLY A 92 -1.04 6.56 27.01
N LEU A 93 -0.11 6.16 27.87
CA LEU A 93 -0.35 6.19 29.31
C LEU A 93 -0.87 7.58 29.70
N GLU A 94 -2.19 7.75 29.76
CA GLU A 94 -2.94 8.71 30.60
C GLU A 94 -4.44 8.46 30.37
N GLN A 95 -4.95 7.37 30.96
CA GLN A 95 -6.37 7.26 31.23
C GLN A 95 -6.72 8.37 32.23
N ASP A 96 -7.58 9.31 31.85
CA ASP A 96 -8.13 10.30 32.77
C ASP A 96 -9.21 9.63 33.66
N PRO A 97 -9.02 9.51 34.99
CA PRO A 97 -9.90 8.73 35.88
C PRO A 97 -11.17 9.45 36.35
N LEU A 98 -11.91 10.13 35.47
CA LEU A 98 -13.20 10.75 35.85
C LEU A 98 -14.17 10.85 34.65
N ASP A 99 -14.87 9.76 34.34
CA ASP A 99 -16.32 9.81 34.08
C ASP A 99 -16.90 8.38 34.12
N GLU A 100 -17.70 8.10 35.14
CA GLU A 100 -18.39 6.82 35.40
C GLU A 100 -19.69 6.73 34.55
N PRO A 101 -20.14 5.54 34.10
CA PRO A 101 -21.05 5.39 32.95
C PRO A 101 -22.55 5.47 33.32
N PRO A 102 -23.44 5.33 32.31
CA PRO A 102 -24.41 4.25 32.47
C PRO A 102 -24.66 3.39 31.21
N ALA A 103 -24.69 2.08 31.49
CA ALA A 103 -25.62 1.03 31.06
C ALA A 103 -26.15 0.97 29.60
N ALA A 104 -25.60 -0.02 28.89
CA ALA A 104 -26.28 -1.18 28.29
C ALA A 104 -27.57 -0.98 27.47
N VAL A 105 -27.51 -1.38 26.18
CA VAL A 105 -28.41 -2.39 25.61
C VAL A 105 -27.66 -3.21 24.55
N ALA A 106 -27.64 -4.52 24.73
CA ALA A 106 -27.53 -5.55 23.67
C ALA A 106 -28.77 -6.48 23.84
N PRO A 107 -29.06 -7.48 22.99
CA PRO A 107 -28.48 -7.91 21.71
C PRO A 107 -29.53 -8.28 20.62
N GLN A 108 -29.10 -8.52 19.37
CA GLN A 108 -29.56 -9.57 18.40
C GLN A 108 -28.92 -9.27 17.03
N GLU A 109 -28.01 -10.08 16.47
CA GLU A 109 -28.09 -11.45 15.94
C GLU A 109 -28.36 -11.49 14.40
N VAL A 110 -27.32 -11.96 13.70
CA VAL A 110 -27.24 -12.77 12.46
C VAL A 110 -27.57 -12.22 11.06
N VAL A 111 -26.52 -12.39 10.22
CA VAL A 111 -26.46 -12.89 8.84
C VAL A 111 -27.16 -12.15 7.70
N ALA A 112 -26.37 -11.70 6.72
CA ALA A 112 -26.40 -12.32 5.40
C ALA A 112 -25.22 -11.84 4.54
N VAL A 113 -24.37 -12.80 4.21
CA VAL A 113 -23.49 -12.79 3.04
C VAL A 113 -24.38 -12.66 1.81
N THR A 114 -24.30 -11.56 1.07
CA THR A 114 -24.72 -11.51 -0.33
C THR A 114 -23.48 -11.55 -1.21
N LYS A 115 -23.14 -12.81 -1.50
CA LYS A 115 -22.40 -13.27 -2.67
C LYS A 115 -23.07 -12.68 -3.92
N ASP A 116 -22.41 -11.73 -4.58
CA ASP A 116 -22.80 -11.30 -5.92
C ASP A 116 -22.20 -12.30 -6.93
N GLU A 117 -22.87 -13.45 -7.04
CA GLU A 117 -22.71 -14.38 -8.16
C GLU A 117 -23.51 -13.82 -9.34
N GLY A 118 -22.85 -13.03 -10.18
CA GLY A 118 -23.49 -12.44 -11.36
C GLY A 118 -22.58 -11.92 -12.47
N ILE A 119 -21.27 -12.21 -12.46
CA ILE A 119 -20.34 -11.50 -13.36
C ILE A 119 -19.31 -12.40 -14.10
N ALA A 120 -19.24 -13.70 -13.79
CA ALA A 120 -18.14 -14.58 -14.21
C ALA A 120 -17.96 -14.77 -15.74
N ALA A 121 -18.92 -14.39 -16.58
CA ALA A 121 -18.83 -14.53 -18.04
C ALA A 121 -18.51 -13.23 -18.80
N LEU A 122 -18.69 -12.05 -18.18
CA LEU A 122 -18.28 -10.75 -18.74
C LEU A 122 -16.92 -10.29 -18.19
N GLU A 123 -16.52 -10.80 -17.03
CA GLU A 123 -15.28 -10.40 -16.36
C GLU A 123 -14.01 -10.88 -17.08
N THR A 124 -14.01 -12.06 -17.70
CA THR A 124 -12.82 -12.60 -18.38
C THR A 124 -12.33 -11.72 -19.51
N GLU A 125 -13.22 -10.98 -20.18
CA GLU A 125 -12.86 -10.04 -21.24
C GLU A 125 -12.25 -8.76 -20.63
N THR A 126 -12.80 -8.29 -19.51
CA THR A 126 -12.24 -7.15 -18.75
C THR A 126 -10.90 -7.46 -18.07
N ASP A 127 -10.69 -8.71 -17.64
CA ASP A 127 -9.45 -9.16 -17.01
C ASP A 127 -8.31 -9.22 -18.02
N ALA A 128 -8.57 -9.81 -19.20
CA ALA A 128 -7.60 -9.82 -20.30
C ALA A 128 -7.22 -8.40 -20.74
N GLU A 129 -8.17 -7.46 -20.74
CA GLU A 129 -7.92 -6.05 -21.06
C GLU A 129 -7.15 -5.32 -19.94
N LEU A 130 -7.46 -5.63 -18.68
CA LEU A 130 -6.83 -5.02 -17.50
C LEU A 130 -5.37 -5.47 -17.32
N PHE A 131 -5.08 -6.74 -17.57
CA PHE A 131 -3.74 -7.33 -17.43
C PHE A 131 -2.95 -7.34 -18.73
N GLY A 132 -3.61 -7.28 -19.89
CA GLY A 132 -2.99 -7.21 -21.21
C GLY A 132 -1.95 -8.31 -21.42
N LEU A 133 -0.67 -7.92 -21.47
CA LEU A 133 0.46 -8.83 -21.65
C LEU A 133 0.75 -9.73 -20.44
N LEU A 134 0.22 -9.41 -19.25
CA LEU A 134 0.33 -10.25 -18.05
C LEU A 134 -0.71 -11.38 -18.04
N TRP A 135 -1.62 -11.41 -19.03
CA TRP A 135 -2.58 -12.49 -19.21
C TRP A 135 -2.02 -13.59 -20.12
N PRO A 136 -2.18 -14.89 -19.78
CA PRO A 136 -2.87 -15.44 -18.61
C PRO A 136 -2.06 -15.30 -17.31
N LEU A 137 -2.76 -15.06 -16.20
CA LEU A 137 -2.14 -14.89 -14.89
C LEU A 137 -1.44 -16.18 -14.45
N ALA A 138 -0.11 -16.12 -14.28
CA ALA A 138 0.70 -17.20 -13.72
C ALA A 138 0.87 -17.03 -12.19
N SER A 139 1.47 -18.03 -11.54
CA SER A 139 2.03 -17.89 -10.19
C SER A 139 3.47 -18.39 -10.21
N PRO A 140 4.47 -17.58 -9.82
CA PRO A 140 4.38 -16.21 -9.30
C PRO A 140 4.09 -15.14 -10.38
N LEU A 141 3.41 -14.05 -9.99
CA LEU A 141 3.13 -12.90 -10.86
C LEU A 141 3.73 -11.62 -10.30
N LYS A 142 4.37 -10.81 -11.16
CA LYS A 142 4.85 -9.47 -10.80
C LYS A 142 4.05 -8.42 -11.57
N LEU A 143 3.48 -7.45 -10.86
CA LEU A 143 2.81 -6.32 -11.49
C LEU A 143 3.86 -5.33 -12.01
N ASP A 144 3.58 -4.72 -13.16
CA ASP A 144 4.42 -3.67 -13.71
C ASP A 144 4.05 -2.32 -13.08
N PRO A 145 4.96 -1.66 -12.35
CA PRO A 145 4.66 -0.41 -11.67
C PRO A 145 4.80 0.84 -12.55
N THR A 146 5.16 0.67 -13.83
CA THR A 146 5.27 1.78 -14.77
C THR A 146 3.92 2.16 -15.36
N VAL A 147 2.91 1.27 -15.24
CA VAL A 147 1.52 1.55 -15.61
C VAL A 147 0.89 2.63 -14.73
N ASP A 148 -0.16 3.26 -15.24
CA ASP A 148 -0.93 4.25 -14.49
C ASP A 148 -1.36 3.72 -13.12
N ARG A 149 -1.19 4.55 -12.09
CA ARG A 149 -1.48 4.18 -10.69
C ARG A 149 -2.93 3.70 -10.48
N ASN A 150 -3.88 4.20 -11.27
CA ASN A 150 -5.27 3.73 -11.23
C ASN A 150 -5.43 2.32 -11.79
N VAL A 151 -4.74 2.01 -12.90
CA VAL A 151 -4.75 0.67 -13.53
C VAL A 151 -4.07 -0.32 -12.59
N PHE A 152 -2.92 0.06 -12.04
CA PHE A 152 -2.16 -0.74 -11.08
C PHE A 152 -3.00 -1.13 -9.85
N ARG A 153 -3.81 -0.20 -9.35
CA ARG A 153 -4.75 -0.47 -8.23
C ARG A 153 -5.83 -1.46 -8.62
N LYS A 154 -6.46 -1.29 -9.78
CA LYS A 154 -7.44 -2.25 -10.31
C LYS A 154 -6.84 -3.65 -10.47
N GLN A 155 -5.62 -3.75 -11.01
CA GLN A 155 -4.89 -5.01 -11.16
C GLN A 155 -4.66 -5.69 -9.80
N ARG A 156 -4.18 -4.94 -8.80
CA ARG A 156 -4.01 -5.42 -7.43
C ARG A 156 -5.33 -5.91 -6.81
N ASP A 157 -6.37 -5.08 -6.84
CA ASP A 157 -7.67 -5.43 -6.24
C ASP A 157 -8.27 -6.65 -6.92
N ARG A 158 -8.08 -6.79 -8.23
CA ARG A 158 -8.50 -7.97 -8.98
C ARG A 158 -7.70 -9.22 -8.58
N LEU A 159 -6.38 -9.12 -8.39
CA LEU A 159 -5.56 -10.22 -7.88
C LEU A 159 -6.00 -10.68 -6.50
N LYS A 160 -6.32 -9.74 -5.60
CA LYS A 160 -6.90 -10.07 -4.28
C LYS A 160 -8.24 -10.79 -4.40
N ALA A 161 -9.13 -10.34 -5.30
CA ALA A 161 -10.40 -11.00 -5.56
C ALA A 161 -10.24 -12.42 -6.13
N LEU A 162 -9.17 -12.66 -6.88
CA LEU A 162 -8.80 -13.97 -7.43
C LEU A 162 -8.08 -14.89 -6.43
N GLY A 163 -7.87 -14.44 -5.19
CA GLY A 163 -7.24 -15.21 -4.12
C GLY A 163 -5.70 -15.17 -4.12
N TYR A 164 -5.08 -14.22 -4.82
CA TYR A 164 -3.64 -14.02 -4.76
C TYR A 164 -3.27 -13.18 -3.53
N THR A 165 -2.18 -13.58 -2.87
CA THR A 165 -1.57 -12.86 -1.76
C THR A 165 -0.25 -12.24 -2.20
N PHE A 166 -0.02 -10.98 -1.82
CA PHE A 166 1.23 -10.29 -2.12
C PHE A 166 2.29 -10.66 -1.10
N GLU A 167 3.43 -11.15 -1.58
CA GLU A 167 4.61 -11.41 -0.79
C GLU A 167 5.58 -10.21 -0.90
N PRO A 168 5.75 -9.41 0.18
CA PRO A 168 6.57 -8.20 0.14
C PRO A 168 8.06 -8.47 -0.10
N ILE A 169 8.62 -9.57 0.44
CA ILE A 169 10.05 -9.90 0.33
C ILE A 169 10.43 -10.22 -1.13
N GLY A 170 9.59 -11.00 -1.82
CA GLY A 170 9.79 -11.33 -3.25
C GLY A 170 9.17 -10.32 -4.22
N GLN A 171 8.40 -9.35 -3.72
CA GLN A 171 7.56 -8.44 -4.51
C GLN A 171 6.70 -9.17 -5.55
N GLN A 172 6.15 -10.31 -5.17
CA GLN A 172 5.45 -11.21 -6.07
C GLN A 172 4.08 -11.59 -5.51
N TRP A 173 3.15 -11.89 -6.41
CA TRP A 173 1.83 -12.39 -6.08
C TRP A 173 1.82 -13.91 -6.21
N LEU A 174 1.39 -14.58 -5.14
CA LEU A 174 1.26 -16.03 -5.06
C LEU A 174 -0.20 -16.41 -4.93
N LYS A 175 -0.65 -17.40 -5.70
CA LYS A 175 -1.98 -17.98 -5.57
C LYS A 175 -1.93 -19.14 -4.57
N GLY A 176 -2.75 -19.04 -3.53
CA GLY A 176 -2.97 -20.11 -2.55
C GLY A 176 -3.96 -21.17 -3.02
#